data_AF-A0A8J8FUM2-F1
#
_entry.id   AF-A0A8J8FUM2-F1
#
_cell.length_a   1.000
_cell.length_b   1.000
_cell.length_c   1.000
_cell.angle_alpha   90.00
_cell.angle_beta   90.00
_cell.angle_gamma   90.00
#
_symmetry.space_group_name_H-M   'P 1'
#
loop_
_entity.id
_entity.type
_entity.pdbx_description
1 polymer ?
#
loop_
_entity_poly.entity_id
_entity_poly.type
_entity_poly.pdbx_seq_one_letter_code
_entity_poly.pdbx_strand_id
1 'polypeptide(L)'
;MTSSDKNTDNIITDASYVLVVLNEHKRWVTKVESGKQFHCHKGFFEFDEIIGKPYGIRILTSKSNTVSIYKPLHIDFLTKISHSSQIIYPKDAGLILLYGDIKPGSKVIEAGTGSGALTSILASYVRPDGHIYSYDNREQAFKTASKNIQKLGFENVITLKLKDASEGFDEEEVDAIVLDLASPEEIIPHAFRSLRSSGTISIFVPTYNQIERTYKELKEFGFGDIIGLELIKRELQLKTNAIRPRTRIIGHTGFLIFARKRAKMV
;
A
#
# COMPACT_ATOMS: atom_id res chain seq x y z
N MET A 1 21.91 -2.30 15.83
CA MET A 1 22.63 -2.10 14.54
C MET A 1 23.62 -0.95 14.72
N THR A 2 24.92 -1.27 14.69
CA THR A 2 26.03 -0.32 14.78
C THR A 2 26.19 0.48 13.48
N SER A 3 26.76 1.67 13.58
CA SER A 3 26.83 2.74 12.58
C SER A 3 27.62 2.43 11.28
N SER A 4 28.15 1.21 11.10
CA SER A 4 28.98 0.82 9.95
C SER A 4 28.22 0.23 8.76
N ASP A 5 26.98 -0.24 8.93
CA ASP A 5 26.21 -0.93 7.87
C ASP A 5 25.26 -0.02 7.06
N LYS A 6 25.16 1.27 7.39
CA LYS A 6 24.17 2.17 6.74
C LYS A 6 24.58 2.66 5.34
N ASN A 7 25.83 2.46 4.91
CA ASN A 7 26.35 3.10 3.70
C ASN A 7 26.28 2.22 2.43
N THR A 8 26.17 0.89 2.58
CA THR A 8 25.98 -0.04 1.46
C THR A 8 24.58 0.05 0.87
N ASP A 9 23.60 0.42 1.69
CA ASP A 9 22.18 0.52 1.32
C ASP A 9 21.85 1.70 0.38
N ASN A 10 22.84 2.57 0.13
CA ASN A 10 22.74 3.74 -0.74
C ASN A 10 23.53 3.61 -2.05
N ILE A 11 24.17 2.46 -2.32
CA ILE A 11 24.86 2.19 -3.58
C ILE A 11 23.94 1.37 -4.49
N ILE A 12 23.90 1.74 -5.77
CA ILE A 12 23.18 1.00 -6.81
C ILE A 12 24.00 -0.24 -7.16
N THR A 13 23.40 -1.42 -7.03
CA THR A 13 24.02 -2.70 -7.41
C THR A 13 23.31 -3.30 -8.61
N ASP A 14 23.87 -4.37 -9.17
CA ASP A 14 23.08 -5.26 -10.02
C ASP A 14 21.83 -5.76 -9.25
N ALA A 15 20.75 -6.02 -9.99
CA ALA A 15 19.42 -6.37 -9.47
C ALA A 15 18.72 -5.32 -8.56
N SER A 16 19.36 -4.19 -8.25
CA SER A 16 18.71 -3.07 -7.55
C SER A 16 17.51 -2.53 -8.32
N TYR A 17 16.51 -1.99 -7.63
CA TYR A 17 15.47 -1.19 -8.28
C TYR A 17 15.84 0.29 -8.22
N VAL A 18 15.68 0.98 -9.35
CA VAL A 18 15.92 2.42 -9.46
C VAL A 18 14.67 3.13 -9.97
N LEU A 19 14.48 4.36 -9.52
CA LEU A 19 13.48 5.29 -10.01
C LEU A 19 14.19 6.29 -10.93
N VAL A 20 13.94 6.16 -12.24
CA VAL A 20 14.44 7.09 -13.25
C VAL A 20 13.44 8.24 -13.38
N VAL A 21 13.88 9.47 -13.15
CA VAL A 21 13.06 10.68 -13.22
C VAL A 21 13.61 11.62 -14.28
N LEU A 22 12.84 11.82 -15.35
CA LEU A 22 13.11 12.85 -16.35
C LEU A 22 12.45 14.18 -15.95
N ASN A 23 11.19 14.12 -15.49
CA ASN A 23 10.44 15.27 -14.97
C ASN A 23 9.26 14.79 -14.10
N GLU A 24 8.44 15.72 -13.61
CA GLU A 24 7.29 15.44 -12.73
C GLU A 24 6.26 14.45 -13.33
N HIS A 25 6.21 14.31 -14.66
CA HIS A 25 5.24 13.46 -15.36
C HIS A 25 5.85 12.21 -16.00
N LYS A 26 7.19 12.13 -16.07
CA LYS A 26 7.92 11.08 -16.78
C LYS A 26 8.92 10.45 -15.83
N ARG A 27 8.44 9.41 -15.15
CA ARG A 27 9.13 8.66 -14.11
C ARG A 27 8.91 7.17 -14.33
N TRP A 28 9.93 6.35 -14.08
CA TRP A 28 9.87 4.91 -14.29
C TRP A 28 10.60 4.19 -13.17
N VAL A 29 9.99 3.16 -12.62
CA VAL A 29 10.70 2.20 -11.76
C VAL A 29 11.22 1.08 -12.65
N THR A 30 12.51 0.77 -12.59
CA THR A 30 13.11 -0.33 -13.36
C THR A 30 14.06 -1.14 -12.49
N LYS A 31 14.23 -2.43 -12.83
CA LYS A 31 15.27 -3.25 -12.24
C LYS A 31 16.56 -3.01 -13.02
N VAL A 32 17.66 -2.83 -12.32
CA VAL A 32 19.00 -2.72 -12.88
C VAL A 32 19.46 -4.12 -13.24
N GLU A 33 19.98 -4.26 -14.46
CA GLU A 33 20.52 -5.52 -14.97
C GLU A 33 21.82 -5.19 -15.72
N SER A 34 22.95 -5.68 -15.22
CA SER A 34 24.26 -5.41 -15.83
C SER A 34 24.31 -5.84 -17.30
N GLY A 35 24.99 -5.05 -18.13
CA GLY A 35 25.07 -5.24 -19.58
C GLY A 35 23.78 -4.95 -20.35
N LYS A 36 22.73 -4.41 -19.70
CA LYS A 36 21.49 -3.97 -20.36
C LYS A 36 21.31 -2.45 -20.33
N GLN A 37 20.40 -1.98 -21.18
CA GLN A 37 20.04 -0.58 -21.33
C GLN A 37 18.67 -0.27 -20.74
N PHE A 38 18.52 0.93 -20.17
CA PHE A 38 17.22 1.55 -19.97
C PHE A 38 16.85 2.39 -21.19
N HIS A 39 15.65 2.20 -21.76
CA HIS A 39 15.17 2.98 -22.90
C HIS A 39 13.98 3.88 -22.55
N CYS A 40 13.99 5.10 -23.10
CA CYS A 40 12.83 5.99 -23.12
C CYS A 40 12.79 6.84 -24.40
N HIS A 41 11.71 7.61 -24.58
CA HIS A 41 11.57 8.53 -25.72
C HIS A 41 12.68 9.59 -25.84
N LYS A 42 13.45 9.85 -24.78
CA LYS A 42 14.60 10.77 -24.75
C LYS A 42 15.96 10.06 -24.87
N GLY A 43 16.00 8.85 -25.41
CA GLY A 43 17.23 8.06 -25.57
C GLY A 43 17.34 6.96 -24.51
N PHE A 44 18.56 6.46 -24.33
CA PHE A 44 18.88 5.37 -23.43
C PHE A 44 20.13 5.67 -22.59
N PHE A 45 20.40 4.86 -21.58
CA PHE A 45 21.69 4.80 -20.87
C PHE A 45 21.97 3.34 -20.49
N GLU A 46 23.24 2.98 -20.34
CA GLU A 46 23.63 1.63 -19.90
C GLU A 46 23.47 1.51 -18.39
N PHE A 47 22.92 0.40 -17.89
CA PHE A 47 22.84 0.19 -16.44
C PHE A 47 24.22 0.13 -15.78
N ASP A 48 25.24 -0.30 -16.50
CA ASP A 48 26.62 -0.32 -16.03
C ASP A 48 27.16 1.10 -15.70
N GLU A 49 26.57 2.15 -16.29
CA GLU A 49 26.91 3.53 -15.95
C GLU A 49 26.45 3.95 -14.56
N ILE A 50 25.48 3.24 -13.96
CA ILE A 50 24.93 3.57 -12.64
C ILE A 50 25.29 2.56 -11.56
N ILE A 51 25.66 1.33 -11.93
CA ILE A 51 26.14 0.32 -10.97
C ILE A 51 27.40 0.84 -10.26
N GLY A 52 27.45 0.64 -8.94
CA GLY A 52 28.53 1.12 -8.07
C GLY A 52 28.42 2.60 -7.68
N LYS A 53 27.47 3.36 -8.25
CA LYS A 53 27.24 4.76 -7.90
C LYS A 53 26.17 4.89 -6.81
N PRO A 54 26.17 5.99 -6.04
CA PRO A 54 25.12 6.23 -5.06
C PRO A 54 23.76 6.54 -5.73
N TYR A 55 22.67 6.26 -5.04
CA TYR A 55 21.36 6.83 -5.41
C TYR A 55 21.39 8.36 -5.28
N GLY A 56 20.54 9.03 -6.06
CA GLY A 56 20.42 10.50 -6.13
C GLY A 56 21.26 11.15 -7.23
N ILE A 57 22.03 10.37 -7.99
CA ILE A 57 22.86 10.88 -9.09
C ILE A 57 22.02 11.38 -10.28
N ARG A 58 22.67 12.17 -11.14
CA ARG A 58 22.17 12.56 -12.45
C ARG A 58 23.07 12.00 -13.53
N ILE A 59 22.48 11.53 -14.61
CA ILE A 59 23.20 11.04 -15.79
C ILE A 59 22.58 11.64 -17.06
N LEU A 60 23.33 11.57 -18.16
CA LEU A 60 22.85 11.94 -19.48
C LEU A 60 22.36 10.69 -20.21
N THR A 61 21.26 10.82 -20.93
CA THR A 61 20.87 9.82 -21.94
C THR A 61 21.70 9.99 -23.21
N SER A 62 21.63 9.02 -24.12
CA SER A 62 22.23 9.07 -25.46
C SER A 62 21.77 10.24 -26.34
N LYS A 63 20.72 10.97 -25.95
CA LYS A 63 20.28 12.23 -26.59
C LYS A 63 20.55 13.46 -25.72
N SER A 64 21.52 13.40 -24.81
CA SER A 64 21.95 14.49 -23.93
C SER A 64 20.85 15.07 -23.03
N ASN A 65 19.83 14.27 -22.68
CA ASN A 65 18.83 14.69 -21.69
C ASN A 65 19.27 14.23 -20.30
N THR A 66 19.16 15.11 -19.31
CA THR A 66 19.48 14.76 -17.92
C THR A 66 18.34 13.97 -17.27
N VAL A 67 18.65 12.83 -16.65
CA VAL A 67 17.73 12.08 -15.80
C VAL A 67 18.32 11.94 -14.40
N SER A 68 17.48 11.99 -13.38
CA SER A 68 17.85 11.69 -11.99
C SER A 68 17.53 10.24 -11.66
N ILE A 69 18.41 9.58 -10.91
CA ILE A 69 18.27 8.19 -10.48
C ILE A 69 18.10 8.16 -8.98
N TYR A 70 16.91 7.82 -8.49
CA TYR A 70 16.59 7.78 -7.06
C TYR A 70 16.36 6.34 -6.59
N LYS A 71 16.50 6.12 -5.28
CA LYS A 71 15.98 4.91 -4.63
C LYS A 71 14.45 5.00 -4.69
N PRO A 72 13.74 4.03 -5.29
CA PRO A 72 12.29 4.09 -5.35
C PRO A 72 11.70 4.07 -3.94
N LEU A 73 10.70 4.91 -3.72
CA LEU A 73 9.81 4.78 -2.58
C LEU A 73 8.87 3.60 -2.81
N HIS A 74 8.31 3.06 -1.73
CA HIS A 74 7.31 1.99 -1.86
C HIS A 74 6.12 2.43 -2.74
N ILE A 75 5.67 3.68 -2.61
CA ILE A 75 4.62 4.26 -3.44
C ILE A 75 4.97 4.27 -4.95
N ASP A 76 6.25 4.35 -5.32
CA ASP A 76 6.65 4.33 -6.73
C ASP A 76 6.44 2.93 -7.33
N PHE A 77 6.55 1.86 -6.53
CA PHE A 77 6.29 0.49 -6.97
C PHE A 77 4.81 0.21 -7.25
N LEU A 78 3.89 1.01 -6.71
CA LEU A 78 2.46 0.86 -7.03
C LEU A 78 2.18 1.05 -8.53
N THR A 79 3.03 1.81 -9.24
CA THR A 79 2.96 1.94 -10.71
C THR A 79 3.25 0.64 -11.46
N LYS A 80 3.85 -0.35 -10.79
CA LYS A 80 4.16 -1.68 -11.35
C LYS A 80 3.08 -2.72 -11.08
N ILE A 81 2.07 -2.40 -10.29
CA ILE A 81 0.97 -3.30 -9.94
C ILE A 81 -0.01 -3.33 -11.10
N SER A 82 -0.33 -4.53 -11.57
CA SER A 82 -1.41 -4.71 -12.53
C SER A 82 -2.75 -4.59 -11.81
N HIS A 83 -3.62 -3.69 -12.28
CA HIS A 83 -4.93 -3.47 -11.67
C HIS A 83 -6.01 -4.32 -12.35
N SER A 84 -6.69 -5.15 -11.57
CA SER A 84 -7.93 -5.83 -11.94
C SER A 84 -9.18 -5.20 -11.31
N SER A 85 -8.97 -4.26 -10.37
CA SER A 85 -10.01 -3.56 -9.61
C SER A 85 -9.56 -2.15 -9.26
N GLN A 86 -10.50 -1.35 -8.75
CA GLN A 86 -10.18 -0.10 -8.07
C GLN A 86 -9.23 -0.38 -6.89
N ILE A 87 -8.33 0.57 -6.59
CA ILE A 87 -7.39 0.49 -5.47
C ILE A 87 -7.73 1.52 -4.40
N ILE A 88 -7.39 1.20 -3.15
CA ILE A 88 -7.24 2.19 -2.08
C ILE A 88 -6.06 3.09 -2.43
N TYR A 89 -6.29 4.39 -2.43
CA TYR A 89 -5.27 5.37 -2.76
C TYR A 89 -4.24 5.49 -1.63
N PRO A 90 -2.97 5.84 -1.93
CA PRO A 90 -1.94 5.99 -0.91
C PRO A 90 -2.30 6.99 0.21
N LYS A 91 -3.11 8.00 -0.08
CA LYS A 91 -3.61 8.96 0.92
C LYS A 91 -4.48 8.26 1.99
N ASP A 92 -5.30 7.31 1.55
CA ASP A 92 -6.25 6.58 2.40
C ASP A 92 -5.53 5.44 3.11
N ALA A 93 -4.61 4.75 2.41
CA ALA A 93 -3.72 3.75 3.01
C ALA A 93 -2.88 4.33 4.16
N GLY A 94 -2.42 5.59 4.04
CA GLY A 94 -1.71 6.27 5.11
C GLY A 94 -2.55 6.46 6.38
N LEU A 95 -3.85 6.76 6.23
CA LEU A 95 -4.78 6.82 7.36
C LEU A 95 -5.04 5.42 7.94
N ILE A 96 -5.20 4.40 7.10
CA ILE A 96 -5.37 3.00 7.54
C ILE A 96 -4.18 2.56 8.40
N LEU A 97 -2.94 2.85 7.96
CA LEU A 97 -1.74 2.53 8.72
C LEU A 97 -1.73 3.23 10.09
N LEU A 98 -2.09 4.52 10.13
CA LEU A 98 -2.03 5.32 11.34
C LEU A 98 -3.14 4.97 12.34
N TYR A 99 -4.40 4.93 11.89
CA TYR A 99 -5.55 4.65 12.75
C TYR A 99 -5.67 3.16 13.10
N GLY A 100 -5.13 2.27 12.27
CA GLY A 100 -5.00 0.85 12.56
C GLY A 100 -3.79 0.49 13.43
N ASP A 101 -2.97 1.47 13.86
CA ASP A 101 -1.72 1.26 14.62
C ASP A 101 -0.85 0.15 14.00
N ILE A 102 -0.81 0.09 12.66
CA ILE A 102 -0.12 -0.96 11.90
C ILE A 102 1.36 -0.62 11.85
N LYS A 103 2.16 -1.47 12.46
CA LYS A 103 3.59 -1.25 12.72
C LYS A 103 4.39 -2.55 12.62
N PRO A 104 5.73 -2.48 12.65
CA PRO A 104 6.59 -3.67 12.68
C PRO A 104 6.12 -4.69 13.73
N GLY A 105 5.97 -5.95 13.33
CA GLY A 105 5.50 -7.05 14.18
C GLY A 105 3.99 -7.27 14.19
N SER A 106 3.19 -6.37 13.60
CA SER A 106 1.71 -6.51 13.63
C SER A 106 1.25 -7.71 12.80
N LYS A 107 0.27 -8.45 13.33
CA LYS A 107 -0.52 -9.43 12.56
C LYS A 107 -1.78 -8.74 12.07
N VAL A 108 -1.96 -8.68 10.75
CA VAL A 108 -3.07 -7.94 10.14
C VAL A 108 -3.86 -8.86 9.23
N ILE A 109 -5.19 -8.83 9.36
CA ILE A 109 -6.08 -9.43 8.37
C ILE A 109 -6.53 -8.33 7.41
N GLU A 110 -6.49 -8.61 6.12
CA GLU A 110 -7.11 -7.80 5.07
C GLU A 110 -8.18 -8.64 4.40
N ALA A 111 -9.37 -8.08 4.18
CA ALA A 111 -10.40 -8.71 3.37
C ALA A 111 -10.77 -7.78 2.21
N GLY A 112 -10.69 -8.33 0.99
CA GLY A 112 -10.69 -7.56 -0.25
C GLY A 112 -9.29 -7.36 -0.82
N THR A 113 -8.54 -8.45 -1.05
CA THR A 113 -7.18 -8.38 -1.62
C THR A 113 -7.11 -7.58 -2.92
N GLY A 114 -8.08 -7.76 -3.82
CA GLY A 114 -8.12 -7.09 -5.11
C GLY A 114 -6.85 -7.33 -5.93
N SER A 115 -6.15 -6.25 -6.30
CA SER A 115 -4.87 -6.35 -7.04
C SER A 115 -3.63 -6.55 -6.15
N GLY A 116 -3.78 -6.53 -4.83
CA GLY A 116 -2.66 -6.59 -3.87
C GLY A 116 -1.98 -5.24 -3.61
N ALA A 117 -2.57 -4.13 -4.05
CA ALA A 117 -2.00 -2.80 -3.88
C ALA A 117 -1.92 -2.39 -2.41
N LEU A 118 -3.05 -2.39 -1.69
CA LEU A 118 -3.06 -2.12 -0.26
C LEU A 118 -2.27 -3.20 0.49
N THR A 119 -2.48 -4.48 0.18
CA THR A 119 -1.73 -5.60 0.76
C THR A 119 -0.22 -5.37 0.75
N SER A 120 0.33 -4.91 -0.38
CA SER A 120 1.77 -4.62 -0.52
C SER A 120 2.24 -3.45 0.36
N ILE A 121 1.39 -2.41 0.51
CA ILE A 121 1.66 -1.29 1.42
C ILE A 121 1.69 -1.81 2.86
N LEU A 122 0.66 -2.53 3.29
CA LEU A 122 0.59 -3.10 4.64
C LEU A 122 1.80 -3.99 4.94
N ALA A 123 2.16 -4.88 4.00
CA ALA A 123 3.31 -5.77 4.11
C ALA A 123 4.63 -5.01 4.30
N SER A 124 4.79 -3.85 3.68
CA SER A 124 6.00 -3.04 3.86
C SER A 124 6.15 -2.43 5.25
N TYR A 125 5.06 -2.27 6.00
CA TYR A 125 5.04 -1.65 7.34
C TYR A 125 5.06 -2.67 8.49
N VAL A 126 4.59 -3.90 8.27
CA VAL A 126 4.58 -4.93 9.33
C VAL A 126 5.92 -5.66 9.49
N ARG A 127 6.83 -5.51 8.54
CA ARG A 127 8.19 -6.07 8.61
C ARG A 127 9.00 -5.53 9.81
N PRO A 128 10.00 -6.29 10.30
CA PRO A 128 10.44 -7.59 9.79
C PRO A 128 9.61 -8.79 10.29
N ASP A 129 8.93 -8.67 11.43
CA ASP A 129 8.40 -9.82 12.18
C ASP A 129 6.86 -9.91 12.19
N GLY A 130 6.17 -9.03 11.44
CA GLY A 130 4.72 -9.05 11.30
C GLY A 130 4.28 -9.78 10.04
N HIS A 131 2.96 -9.97 9.91
CA HIS A 131 2.39 -10.80 8.84
C HIS A 131 1.02 -10.28 8.38
N ILE A 132 0.76 -10.34 7.08
CA ILE A 132 -0.52 -10.00 6.46
C ILE A 132 -1.24 -11.28 6.03
N TYR A 133 -2.47 -11.46 6.46
CA TYR A 133 -3.37 -12.51 5.99
C TYR A 133 -4.45 -11.86 5.13
N SER A 134 -4.38 -12.03 3.81
CA SER A 134 -5.25 -11.33 2.87
C SER A 134 -6.23 -12.28 2.20
N TYR A 135 -7.52 -12.00 2.36
CA TYR A 135 -8.64 -12.82 1.92
C TYR A 135 -9.36 -12.19 0.72
N ASP A 136 -9.63 -12.99 -0.30
CA ASP A 136 -10.51 -12.63 -1.43
C ASP A 136 -11.18 -13.91 -1.96
N ASN A 137 -12.47 -13.87 -2.27
CA ASN A 137 -13.20 -15.03 -2.81
C ASN A 137 -13.10 -15.13 -4.34
N ARG A 138 -12.52 -14.14 -5.02
CA ARG A 138 -12.42 -14.12 -6.49
C ARG A 138 -11.07 -14.66 -6.94
N GLU A 139 -11.10 -15.77 -7.68
CA GLU A 139 -9.89 -16.36 -8.27
C GLU A 139 -9.04 -15.37 -9.07
N GLN A 140 -9.69 -14.46 -9.82
CA GLN A 140 -8.98 -13.50 -10.66
C GLN A 140 -8.19 -12.49 -9.82
N ALA A 141 -8.75 -12.04 -8.69
CA ALA A 141 -8.08 -11.15 -7.75
C ALA A 141 -6.89 -11.90 -7.13
N PHE A 142 -7.12 -13.12 -6.64
CA PHE A 142 -6.08 -13.98 -6.08
C PHE A 142 -4.89 -14.19 -7.04
N LYS A 143 -5.15 -14.55 -8.31
CA LYS A 143 -4.11 -14.74 -9.33
C LYS A 143 -3.34 -13.45 -9.62
N THR A 144 -4.04 -12.32 -9.67
CA THR A 144 -3.43 -11.00 -9.91
C THR A 144 -2.55 -10.58 -8.75
N ALA A 145 -3.08 -10.65 -7.53
CA ALA A 145 -2.37 -10.33 -6.30
C ALA A 145 -1.14 -11.21 -6.10
N SER A 146 -1.25 -12.53 -6.33
CA SER A 146 -0.12 -13.46 -6.22
C SER A 146 1.06 -13.04 -7.10
N LYS A 147 0.79 -12.72 -8.38
CA LYS A 147 1.81 -12.26 -9.32
C LYS A 147 2.44 -10.94 -8.87
N ASN A 148 1.63 -9.99 -8.40
CA ASN A 148 2.12 -8.69 -7.93
C ASN A 148 2.96 -8.84 -6.65
N ILE A 149 2.54 -9.66 -5.71
CA ILE A 149 3.24 -9.92 -4.44
C ILE A 149 4.59 -10.60 -4.68
N GLN A 150 4.63 -11.61 -5.55
CA GLN A 150 5.88 -12.24 -5.98
C GLN A 150 6.82 -11.23 -6.63
N LYS A 151 6.31 -10.42 -7.57
CA LYS A 151 7.08 -9.38 -8.25
C LYS A 151 7.66 -8.33 -7.29
N LEU A 152 6.98 -8.07 -6.17
CA LEU A 152 7.41 -7.12 -5.15
C LEU A 152 8.24 -7.77 -4.03
N GLY A 153 8.34 -9.10 -3.99
CA GLY A 153 9.14 -9.83 -3.01
C GLY A 153 8.56 -9.83 -1.60
N PHE A 154 7.23 -9.87 -1.45
CA PHE A 154 6.55 -9.91 -0.15
C PHE A 154 5.98 -11.30 0.22
N GLU A 155 6.34 -12.36 -0.52
CA GLU A 155 5.83 -13.72 -0.32
C GLU A 155 6.10 -14.27 1.09
N ASN A 156 7.12 -13.77 1.78
CA ASN A 156 7.49 -14.20 3.12
C ASN A 156 6.68 -13.52 4.24
N VAL A 157 5.93 -12.46 3.95
CA VAL A 157 5.16 -11.67 4.92
C VAL A 157 3.67 -11.57 4.60
N ILE A 158 3.25 -12.15 3.47
CA ILE A 158 1.85 -12.17 3.05
C ILE A 158 1.41 -13.62 2.83
N THR A 159 0.30 -14.01 3.45
CA THR A 159 -0.44 -15.21 3.10
C THR A 159 -1.73 -14.80 2.41
N LEU A 160 -1.86 -15.14 1.13
CA LEU A 160 -3.11 -14.98 0.39
C LEU A 160 -4.03 -16.17 0.61
N LYS A 161 -5.32 -15.91 0.80
CA LYS A 161 -6.35 -16.93 1.00
C LYS A 161 -7.51 -16.72 0.03
N LEU A 162 -7.72 -17.70 -0.85
CA LEU A 162 -8.89 -17.78 -1.72
C LEU A 162 -10.07 -18.30 -0.88
N LYS A 163 -10.69 -17.42 -0.09
CA LYS A 163 -11.77 -17.75 0.84
C LYS A 163 -12.67 -16.54 1.02
N ASP A 164 -13.97 -16.78 1.18
CA ASP A 164 -14.94 -15.74 1.51
C ASP A 164 -14.80 -15.32 2.99
N ALA A 165 -14.65 -14.02 3.22
CA ALA A 165 -14.52 -13.48 4.57
C ALA A 165 -15.80 -13.65 5.40
N SER A 166 -16.96 -13.81 4.76
CA SER A 166 -18.24 -14.09 5.44
C SER A 166 -18.28 -15.48 6.09
N GLU A 167 -17.39 -16.39 5.68
CA GLU A 167 -17.18 -17.67 6.36
C GLU A 167 -16.26 -17.53 7.59
N GLY A 168 -15.69 -16.35 7.81
CA GLY A 168 -14.76 -16.04 8.89
C GLY A 168 -13.30 -16.25 8.56
N PHE A 169 -12.47 -15.81 9.50
CA PHE A 169 -11.01 -15.85 9.40
C PHE A 169 -10.45 -17.01 10.20
N ASP A 170 -9.31 -17.54 9.76
CA ASP A 170 -8.63 -18.64 10.46
C ASP A 170 -7.67 -18.12 11.55
N GLU A 171 -7.35 -16.81 11.52
CA GLU A 171 -6.48 -16.17 12.50
C GLU A 171 -7.27 -15.58 13.67
N GLU A 172 -6.74 -15.77 14.87
CA GLU A 172 -7.27 -15.19 16.11
C GLU A 172 -6.21 -14.29 16.77
N GLU A 173 -6.66 -13.42 17.68
CA GLU A 173 -5.83 -12.46 18.41
C GLU A 173 -4.94 -11.58 17.50
N VAL A 174 -5.45 -11.20 16.32
CA VAL A 174 -4.73 -10.29 15.41
C VAL A 174 -4.79 -8.85 15.90
N ASP A 175 -3.78 -8.05 15.54
CA ASP A 175 -3.65 -6.65 15.98
C ASP A 175 -4.64 -5.73 15.27
N ALA A 176 -4.79 -5.92 13.97
CA ALA A 176 -5.62 -5.06 13.13
C ALA A 176 -6.36 -5.85 12.03
N ILE A 177 -7.51 -5.34 11.64
CA ILE A 177 -8.27 -5.82 10.48
C ILE A 177 -8.58 -4.65 9.55
N VAL A 178 -8.38 -4.85 8.24
CA VAL A 178 -8.72 -3.89 7.20
C VAL A 178 -9.73 -4.50 6.23
N LEU A 179 -10.86 -3.82 6.02
CA LEU A 179 -11.95 -4.27 5.15
C LEU A 179 -12.14 -3.31 3.97
N ASP A 180 -12.03 -3.83 2.74
CA ASP A 180 -12.36 -3.14 1.49
C ASP A 180 -13.30 -4.03 0.65
N LEU A 181 -14.56 -4.08 1.07
CA LEU A 181 -15.60 -4.98 0.55
C LEU A 181 -16.91 -4.23 0.31
N ALA A 182 -17.80 -4.82 -0.50
CA ALA A 182 -19.10 -4.23 -0.80
C ALA A 182 -20.04 -4.20 0.42
N SER A 183 -19.99 -5.25 1.25
CA SER A 183 -20.81 -5.42 2.46
C SER A 183 -19.93 -5.70 3.69
N PRO A 184 -19.17 -4.71 4.19
CA PRO A 184 -18.33 -4.93 5.36
C PRO A 184 -19.13 -5.27 6.63
N GLU A 185 -20.41 -4.88 6.71
CA GLU A 185 -21.29 -5.20 7.83
C GLU A 185 -21.40 -6.70 8.08
N GLU A 186 -21.44 -7.52 7.03
CA GLU A 186 -21.53 -8.98 7.15
C GLU A 186 -20.25 -9.59 7.77
N ILE A 187 -19.14 -8.86 7.69
CA ILE A 187 -17.81 -9.34 8.12
C ILE A 187 -17.47 -8.87 9.54
N ILE A 188 -18.10 -7.80 10.03
CA ILE A 188 -17.86 -7.24 11.37
C ILE A 188 -17.96 -8.30 12.49
N PRO A 189 -18.94 -9.22 12.50
CA PRO A 189 -19.02 -10.28 13.52
C PRO A 189 -17.77 -11.18 13.54
N HIS A 190 -17.24 -11.51 12.36
CA HIS A 190 -16.07 -12.36 12.17
C HIS A 190 -14.79 -11.60 12.55
N ALA A 191 -14.72 -10.31 12.19
CA ALA A 191 -13.64 -9.43 12.58
C ALA A 191 -13.55 -9.26 14.10
N PHE A 192 -14.68 -9.06 14.79
CA PHE A 192 -14.70 -8.94 16.25
C PHE A 192 -14.15 -10.17 16.95
N ARG A 193 -14.46 -11.38 16.45
CA ARG A 193 -13.94 -12.63 17.03
C ARG A 193 -12.43 -12.78 16.83
N SER A 194 -11.92 -12.37 15.68
CA SER A 194 -10.52 -12.57 15.27
C SER A 194 -9.57 -11.53 15.86
N LEU A 195 -10.05 -10.32 16.16
CA LEU A 195 -9.24 -9.27 16.78
C LEU A 195 -8.89 -9.60 18.24
N ARG A 196 -7.67 -9.27 18.67
CA ARG A 196 -7.35 -9.24 20.11
C ARG A 196 -8.12 -8.14 20.83
N SER A 197 -8.17 -8.21 22.16
CA SER A 197 -8.70 -7.12 22.99
C SER A 197 -7.97 -5.80 22.68
N SER A 198 -8.73 -4.71 22.50
CA SER A 198 -8.24 -3.41 22.04
C SER A 198 -7.63 -3.38 20.63
N GLY A 199 -7.75 -4.46 19.85
CA GLY A 199 -7.37 -4.48 18.44
C GLY A 199 -8.24 -3.53 17.60
N THR A 200 -7.70 -3.10 16.45
CA THR A 200 -8.32 -2.06 15.61
C THR A 200 -8.97 -2.63 14.36
N ILE A 201 -10.06 -2.01 13.91
CA ILE A 201 -10.65 -2.27 12.60
C ILE A 201 -10.66 -0.99 11.76
N SER A 202 -10.27 -1.10 10.49
CA SER A 202 -10.33 -0.05 9.48
C SER A 202 -11.21 -0.51 8.32
N ILE A 203 -12.21 0.28 7.95
CA ILE A 203 -13.19 -0.09 6.93
C ILE A 203 -13.25 1.02 5.89
N PHE A 204 -13.11 0.66 4.62
CA PHE A 204 -13.25 1.57 3.49
C PHE A 204 -14.58 1.33 2.77
N VAL A 205 -15.40 2.38 2.60
CA VAL A 205 -16.70 2.29 1.90
C VAL A 205 -16.95 3.50 1.01
N PRO A 206 -17.51 3.35 -0.20
CA PRO A 206 -17.71 4.47 -1.13
C PRO A 206 -18.99 5.30 -0.91
N THR A 207 -19.95 4.85 -0.10
CA THR A 207 -21.26 5.53 0.01
C THR A 207 -21.70 5.81 1.44
N TYR A 208 -22.46 6.88 1.63
CA TYR A 208 -23.06 7.23 2.93
C TYR A 208 -23.97 6.13 3.49
N ASN A 209 -24.73 5.43 2.64
CA ASN A 209 -25.57 4.31 3.10
C ASN A 209 -24.74 3.13 3.64
N GLN A 210 -23.55 2.90 3.08
CA GLN A 210 -22.63 1.91 3.64
C GLN A 210 -22.04 2.40 4.97
N ILE A 211 -21.78 3.70 5.14
CA ILE A 211 -21.33 4.25 6.44
C ILE A 211 -22.37 3.95 7.52
N GLU A 212 -23.65 4.25 7.26
CA GLU A 212 -24.72 4.05 8.22
C GLU A 212 -24.84 2.59 8.66
N ARG A 213 -24.87 1.65 7.70
CA ARG A 213 -24.93 0.20 7.97
C ARG A 213 -23.70 -0.28 8.77
N THR A 214 -22.51 0.13 8.34
CA THR A 214 -21.25 -0.24 9.00
C THR A 214 -21.20 0.29 10.43
N TYR A 215 -21.57 1.55 10.65
CA TYR A 215 -21.57 2.17 11.98
C TYR A 215 -22.55 1.49 12.93
N LYS A 216 -23.76 1.17 12.44
CA LYS A 216 -24.77 0.44 13.21
C LYS A 216 -24.22 -0.92 13.66
N GLU A 217 -23.67 -1.68 12.74
CA GLU A 217 -23.14 -3.02 13.01
C GLU A 217 -21.95 -2.98 13.99
N LEU A 218 -21.01 -2.04 13.81
CA LEU A 218 -19.88 -1.84 14.73
C LEU A 218 -20.37 -1.58 16.17
N LYS A 219 -21.40 -0.73 16.33
CA LYS A 219 -22.01 -0.43 17.63
C LYS A 219 -22.65 -1.67 18.26
N GLU A 220 -23.43 -2.42 17.49
CA GLU A 220 -24.16 -3.60 17.98
C GLU A 220 -23.20 -4.73 18.41
N PHE A 221 -22.11 -4.94 17.69
CA PHE A 221 -21.12 -5.98 18.01
C PHE A 221 -20.12 -5.60 19.12
N GLY A 222 -20.19 -4.37 19.63
CA GLY A 222 -19.40 -3.95 20.80
C GLY A 222 -18.08 -3.27 20.47
N PHE A 223 -17.91 -2.73 19.26
CA PHE A 223 -16.80 -1.81 19.00
C PHE A 223 -17.02 -0.45 19.70
N GLY A 224 -15.92 0.20 20.03
CA GLY A 224 -15.86 1.54 20.61
C GLY A 224 -14.90 2.44 19.86
N ASP A 225 -14.81 3.70 20.31
CA ASP A 225 -13.92 4.70 19.71
C ASP A 225 -14.09 4.79 18.18
N ILE A 226 -15.36 4.87 17.75
CA ILE A 226 -15.72 4.80 16.34
C ILE A 226 -15.57 6.19 15.71
N ILE A 227 -14.79 6.29 14.65
CA ILE A 227 -14.48 7.54 13.95
C ILE A 227 -14.74 7.33 12.45
N GLY A 228 -15.55 8.20 11.84
CA GLY A 228 -15.74 8.25 10.39
C GLY A 228 -15.02 9.45 9.79
N LEU A 229 -14.27 9.26 8.70
CA LEU A 229 -13.47 10.29 8.03
C LEU A 229 -13.60 10.22 6.51
N GLU A 230 -13.42 11.37 5.87
CA GLU A 230 -13.10 11.49 4.44
C GLU A 230 -11.82 12.32 4.30
N LEU A 231 -10.89 11.88 3.44
CA LEU A 231 -9.66 12.62 3.17
C LEU A 231 -9.69 13.27 1.78
N ILE A 232 -9.73 14.60 1.74
CA ILE A 232 -9.62 15.37 0.51
C ILE A 232 -8.16 15.80 0.29
N LYS A 233 -7.49 15.22 -0.71
CA LYS A 233 -6.12 15.60 -1.09
C LYS A 233 -6.14 16.70 -2.16
N ARG A 234 -5.64 17.90 -1.83
CA ARG A 234 -5.52 19.03 -2.76
C ARG A 234 -4.07 19.24 -3.22
N GLU A 235 -3.75 18.77 -4.42
CA GLU A 235 -2.42 18.97 -4.99
C GLU A 235 -2.20 20.41 -5.48
N LEU A 236 -0.98 20.91 -5.30
CA LEU A 236 -0.56 22.22 -5.79
C LEU A 236 0.25 22.05 -7.08
N GLN A 237 0.04 22.97 -8.01
CA GLN A 237 0.99 23.22 -9.09
C GLN A 237 2.15 24.04 -8.50
N LEU A 238 3.36 23.51 -8.58
CA LEU A 238 4.57 24.18 -8.13
C LEU A 238 5.34 24.71 -9.34
N LYS A 239 4.97 25.90 -9.80
CA LYS A 239 5.65 26.62 -10.88
C LYS A 239 5.93 28.03 -10.40
N THR A 240 7.16 28.51 -10.55
CA THR A 240 7.56 29.88 -10.19
C THR A 240 6.56 30.89 -10.80
N ASN A 241 6.09 31.84 -9.98
CA ASN A 241 5.06 32.84 -10.31
C ASN A 241 3.67 32.27 -10.70
N ALA A 242 3.43 30.97 -10.47
CA ALA A 242 2.17 30.30 -10.78
C ALA A 242 1.86 29.17 -9.78
N ILE A 243 2.20 29.38 -8.51
CA ILE A 243 1.88 28.46 -7.41
C ILE A 243 0.39 28.60 -7.08
N ARG A 244 -0.36 27.52 -7.29
CA ARG A 244 -1.81 27.48 -7.04
C ARG A 244 -2.27 26.03 -6.96
N PRO A 245 -3.47 25.74 -6.43
CA PRO A 245 -4.03 24.40 -6.52
C PRO A 245 -4.20 23.92 -7.97
N ARG A 246 -4.00 22.62 -8.20
CA ARG A 246 -4.30 21.99 -9.49
C ARG A 246 -5.81 22.08 -9.76
N THR A 247 -6.15 22.36 -11.02
CA THR A 247 -7.56 22.57 -11.42
C THR A 247 -8.37 21.28 -11.27
N ARG A 248 -7.83 20.16 -11.76
CA ARG A 248 -8.45 18.83 -11.61
C ARG A 248 -7.92 18.16 -10.35
N ILE A 249 -8.83 17.58 -9.58
CA ILE A 249 -8.53 16.73 -8.42
C ILE A 249 -9.38 15.47 -8.47
N ILE A 250 -8.95 14.46 -7.72
CA ILE A 250 -9.80 13.36 -7.33
C ILE A 250 -10.68 13.90 -6.19
N GLY A 251 -11.96 14.13 -6.48
CA GLY A 251 -12.89 14.75 -5.53
C GLY A 251 -13.31 13.83 -4.39
N HIS A 252 -13.42 12.54 -4.66
CA HIS A 252 -13.80 11.51 -3.70
C HIS A 252 -13.11 10.19 -4.05
N THR A 253 -12.77 9.40 -3.04
CA THR A 253 -12.29 8.02 -3.21
C THR A 253 -13.19 7.07 -2.44
N GLY A 254 -13.41 7.36 -1.16
CA GLY A 254 -14.29 6.66 -0.26
C GLY A 254 -14.18 7.27 1.14
N PHE A 255 -15.01 6.75 2.03
CA PHE A 255 -15.02 7.04 3.45
C PHE A 255 -14.25 5.96 4.20
N LEU A 256 -13.60 6.37 5.29
CA LEU A 256 -12.89 5.50 6.20
C LEU A 256 -13.60 5.49 7.55
N ILE A 257 -13.85 4.30 8.07
CA ILE A 257 -14.41 4.11 9.41
C ILE A 257 -13.39 3.31 10.23
N PHE A 258 -13.03 3.86 11.38
CA PHE A 258 -12.09 3.25 12.31
C PHE A 258 -12.82 2.93 13.61
N ALA A 259 -12.46 1.82 14.25
CA ALA A 259 -12.97 1.47 15.57
C ALA A 259 -12.02 0.54 16.32
N ARG A 260 -12.28 0.34 17.62
CA ARG A 260 -11.51 -0.55 18.50
C ARG A 260 -12.40 -1.59 19.17
N LYS A 261 -11.92 -2.82 19.25
CA LYS A 261 -12.60 -3.91 19.98
C LYS A 261 -12.59 -3.61 21.47
N ARG A 262 -13.77 -3.50 22.09
CA ARG A 262 -13.89 -3.41 23.55
C ARG A 262 -13.72 -4.80 24.17
N ALA A 263 -13.08 -4.85 25.34
CA ALA A 263 -13.14 -6.03 26.18
C ALA A 263 -14.58 -6.24 26.69
N LYS A 264 -14.91 -7.48 27.10
CA LYS A 264 -16.15 -7.75 27.83
C LYS A 264 -16.17 -6.88 29.10
N MET A 265 -17.35 -6.40 29.50
CA MET A 265 -17.48 -5.64 30.75
C MET A 265 -16.99 -6.52 31.91
N VAL A 266 -16.15 -5.92 32.76
CA VAL A 266 -15.66 -6.51 34.02
C VAL A 266 -16.64 -6.19 35.12
#